data_AF-A0A8K0G5U5-F1
#
_entry.id   AF-A0A8K0G5U5-F1
#
_cell.length_a   1.000
_cell.length_b   1.000
_cell.length_c   1.000
_cell.angle_alpha   90.00
_cell.angle_beta   90.00
_cell.angle_gamma   90.00
#
_symmetry.space_group_name_H-M   'P 1'
#
loop_
_entity.id
_entity.type
_entity.pdbx_description
1 polymer ?
#
loop_
_entity_poly.entity_id
_entity_poly.type
_entity_poly.pdbx_seq_one_letter_code
_entity_poly.pdbx_strand_id
1 'polypeptide(L)'
;MDMTYMDKCINETLRKYPPVSVFTRNCTQSYKIPNTDVIIDKHVQVLIPILEIQHDPEYYPEPDKFDPERFSPEDKAKRNHYTWLPFGEGLRSCIGMRFGLMQTKVALAVLIKHYRFSLNSKTQHLLILDPQSFILAPLGGVWLNTEKISDYNAAKEKVESQTSAKEPVAETHANDAMSAKGLGKPLSKNVQVEK
;
A
#
# COMPACT_ATOMS: atom_id res chain seq x y z
N MET A 1 22.32 -11.86 -0.21
CA MET A 1 20.98 -11.93 -0.83
C MET A 1 20.35 -10.57 -0.64
N ASP A 2 20.16 -9.84 -1.73
CA ASP A 2 19.61 -8.49 -1.69
C ASP A 2 18.08 -8.58 -1.91
N MET A 3 17.28 -8.28 -0.88
CA MET A 3 15.80 -8.35 -0.93
C MET A 3 15.22 -6.99 -1.34
N THR A 4 15.77 -6.40 -2.40
CA THR A 4 15.54 -5.00 -2.77
C THR A 4 14.06 -4.65 -2.95
N TYR A 5 13.26 -5.54 -3.54
CA TYR A 5 11.82 -5.28 -3.70
C TYR A 5 11.05 -5.32 -2.38
N MET A 6 11.46 -6.18 -1.44
CA MET A 6 10.89 -6.19 -0.09
C MET A 6 11.16 -4.87 0.64
N ASP A 7 12.37 -4.31 0.46
CA ASP A 7 12.74 -3.01 1.02
C ASP A 7 11.87 -1.90 0.45
N LYS A 8 11.61 -1.91 -0.86
CA LYS A 8 10.68 -0.99 -1.51
C LYS A 8 9.28 -1.07 -0.88
N CYS A 9 8.74 -2.29 -0.74
CA CYS A 9 7.41 -2.50 -0.13
C CYS A 9 7.35 -2.04 1.33
N ILE A 10 8.37 -2.33 2.14
CA ILE A 10 8.42 -1.90 3.55
C ILE A 10 8.47 -0.37 3.64
N ASN A 11 9.31 0.28 2.84
CA ASN A 11 9.44 1.73 2.88
C ASN A 11 8.18 2.45 2.38
N GLU A 12 7.51 1.91 1.35
CA GLU A 12 6.21 2.43 0.88
C GLU A 12 5.11 2.21 1.92
N THR A 13 5.13 1.08 2.64
CA THR A 13 4.23 0.85 3.77
C THR A 13 4.46 1.89 4.88
N LEU A 14 5.72 2.17 5.23
CA LEU A 14 6.07 3.19 6.22
C LEU A 14 5.75 4.62 5.76
N ARG A 15 5.71 4.88 4.44
CA ARG A 15 5.22 6.14 3.89
C ARG A 15 3.72 6.29 4.12
N LYS A 16 2.94 5.27 3.74
CA LYS A 16 1.47 5.30 3.86
C LYS A 16 0.98 5.18 5.29
N TYR A 17 1.71 4.45 6.13
CA TYR A 17 1.28 4.13 7.49
C TYR A 17 2.47 4.24 8.47
N PRO A 18 3.01 5.45 8.70
CA PRO A 18 4.05 5.65 9.70
C PRO A 18 3.51 5.33 11.10
N PRO A 19 4.20 4.52 11.92
CA PRO A 19 3.73 4.19 13.27
C PRO A 19 3.46 5.42 14.15
N VAL A 20 4.29 6.47 14.01
CA VAL A 20 4.07 7.77 14.65
C VAL A 20 3.67 8.78 13.59
N SER A 21 2.43 9.25 13.64
CA SER A 21 1.84 10.14 12.62
C SER A 21 2.19 11.62 12.83
N VAL A 22 2.56 12.03 14.05
CA VAL A 22 2.94 13.40 14.39
C VAL A 22 4.13 13.39 15.35
N PHE A 23 5.13 14.21 15.06
CA PHE A 23 6.18 14.53 16.05
C PHE A 23 5.91 15.86 16.72
N THR A 24 6.26 15.97 18.00
CA THR A 24 6.12 17.19 18.77
C THR A 24 7.49 17.72 19.22
N ARG A 25 7.65 19.05 19.25
CA ARG A 25 8.82 19.72 19.84
C ARG A 25 8.35 20.89 20.68
N ASN A 26 8.85 21.01 21.91
CA ASN A 26 8.60 22.21 22.73
C ASN A 26 9.74 23.21 22.52
N CYS A 27 9.40 24.43 22.15
CA CYS A 27 10.36 25.49 21.92
C CYS A 27 10.97 25.92 23.26
N THR A 28 12.27 25.73 23.46
CA THR A 28 12.94 26.04 24.74
C THR A 28 13.42 27.49 24.84
N GLN A 29 13.48 28.19 23.71
CA GLN A 29 13.84 29.59 23.55
C GLN A 29 13.17 30.14 22.29
N SER A 30 12.77 31.41 22.27
CA SER A 30 12.12 31.96 21.07
C SER A 30 13.01 31.82 19.84
N TYR A 31 12.44 31.38 18.72
CA TYR A 31 13.17 31.00 17.52
C TYR A 31 12.54 31.64 16.27
N LYS A 32 13.32 32.46 15.54
CA LYS A 32 12.92 32.99 14.24
C LYS A 32 13.14 31.91 13.17
N ILE A 33 12.08 31.50 12.49
CA ILE A 33 12.19 30.54 11.38
C ILE A 33 12.97 31.23 10.24
N PRO A 34 14.08 30.62 9.75
CA PRO A 34 14.89 31.22 8.69
C PRO A 34 14.04 31.58 7.46
N ASN A 35 14.36 32.71 6.83
CA ASN A 35 13.69 33.20 5.61
C ASN A 35 12.20 33.52 5.76
N THR A 36 11.70 33.68 6.99
CA THR A 36 10.33 34.12 7.28
C THR A 36 10.34 35.17 8.39
N ASP A 37 9.23 35.86 8.59
CA ASP A 37 9.02 36.74 9.76
C ASP A 37 8.33 36.03 10.94
N VAL A 38 8.19 34.70 10.86
CA VAL A 38 7.57 33.89 11.90
C VAL A 38 8.56 33.66 13.05
N ILE A 39 8.13 34.01 14.26
CA ILE A 39 8.84 33.70 15.51
C ILE A 39 8.01 32.68 16.28
N ILE A 40 8.64 31.57 16.64
CA ILE A 40 8.07 30.56 17.54
C ILE A 40 8.47 30.95 18.96
N ASP A 41 7.51 31.37 19.77
CA ASP A 41 7.79 31.78 21.14
C ASP A 41 8.25 30.62 22.01
N LYS A 42 9.01 30.97 23.06
CA LYS A 42 9.37 30.03 24.12
C LYS A 42 8.10 29.37 24.68
N HIS A 43 8.19 28.07 24.95
CA HIS A 43 7.12 27.21 25.45
C HIS A 43 6.00 26.89 24.45
N VAL A 44 6.03 27.44 23.23
CA VAL A 44 5.14 26.98 22.16
C VAL A 44 5.54 25.59 21.71
N GLN A 45 4.54 24.71 21.55
CA GLN A 45 4.73 23.39 20.98
C GLN A 45 4.57 23.45 19.45
N VAL A 46 5.53 22.87 18.75
CA VAL A 46 5.54 22.67 17.30
C VAL A 46 5.13 21.24 17.00
N LEU A 47 4.16 21.08 16.11
CA LEU A 47 3.72 19.79 15.59
C LEU A 47 4.27 19.61 14.18
N ILE A 48 4.83 18.44 13.91
CA ILE A 48 5.34 18.03 12.59
C ILE A 48 4.42 16.91 12.09
N PRO A 49 3.53 17.17 11.12
CA PRO A 49 2.52 16.21 10.68
C PRO A 49 3.12 15.21 9.69
N ILE A 50 3.77 14.16 10.21
CA ILE A 50 4.48 13.15 9.39
C ILE A 50 3.56 12.45 8.42
N LEU A 51 2.36 12.05 8.87
CA LEU A 51 1.38 11.38 8.01
C LEU A 51 0.99 12.27 6.82
N GLU A 52 0.71 13.54 7.07
CA GLU A 52 0.29 14.50 6.03
C GLU A 52 1.44 14.80 5.05
N ILE A 53 2.65 15.07 5.55
CA ILE A 53 3.83 15.28 4.69
C ILE A 53 4.06 14.08 3.76
N GLN A 54 3.87 12.86 4.28
CA GLN A 54 4.05 11.63 3.51
C GLN A 54 2.88 11.30 2.57
N HIS A 55 1.76 12.02 2.67
CA HIS A 55 0.60 11.94 1.76
C HIS A 55 0.44 13.19 0.89
N ASP A 56 1.35 14.16 1.00
CA ASP A 56 1.28 15.37 0.21
C ASP A 56 1.52 15.04 -1.29
N PRO A 57 0.56 15.33 -2.19
CA PRO A 57 0.71 15.07 -3.61
C PRO A 57 1.83 15.88 -4.28
N GLU A 58 2.31 16.97 -3.66
CA GLU A 58 3.49 17.71 -4.12
C GLU A 58 4.76 16.82 -4.09
N TYR A 59 4.89 15.98 -3.06
CA TYR A 59 6.03 15.08 -2.89
C TYR A 59 5.75 13.66 -3.36
N TYR A 60 4.49 13.23 -3.32
CA TYR A 60 4.05 11.88 -3.64
C TYR A 60 2.83 11.91 -4.57
N PRO A 61 3.02 12.03 -5.90
CA PRO A 61 1.91 12.05 -6.86
C PRO A 61 1.05 10.80 -6.74
N GLU A 62 -0.29 10.92 -6.74
CA GLU A 62 -1.21 9.82 -6.41
C GLU A 62 -0.92 9.17 -5.04
N PRO A 63 -0.96 9.93 -3.94
CA PRO A 63 -0.45 9.49 -2.63
C PRO A 63 -1.20 8.28 -2.04
N ASP A 64 -2.44 8.05 -2.46
CA ASP A 64 -3.26 6.91 -2.05
C ASP A 64 -2.83 5.59 -2.69
N LYS A 65 -2.22 5.65 -3.88
CA LYS A 65 -1.71 4.49 -4.59
C LYS A 65 -0.48 3.93 -3.86
N PHE A 66 -0.54 2.65 -3.51
CA PHE A 66 0.62 1.92 -3.02
C PHE A 66 1.55 1.61 -4.19
N ASP A 67 2.71 2.26 -4.22
CA ASP A 67 3.70 2.11 -5.28
C ASP A 67 5.12 1.92 -4.70
N PRO A 68 5.62 0.67 -4.63
CA PRO A 68 6.98 0.38 -4.17
C PRO A 68 8.06 1.07 -5.00
N GLU A 69 7.80 1.36 -6.28
CA GLU A 69 8.83 1.92 -7.18
C GLU A 69 9.23 3.34 -6.82
N ARG A 70 8.42 4.06 -6.02
CA ARG A 70 8.81 5.33 -5.39
C ARG A 70 10.11 5.23 -4.57
N PHE A 71 10.46 4.02 -4.14
CA PHE A 71 11.66 3.73 -3.36
C PHE A 71 12.78 3.08 -4.19
N SER A 72 12.72 3.21 -5.52
CA SER A 72 13.86 3.02 -6.41
C SER A 72 15.04 3.92 -5.98
N PRO A 73 16.30 3.51 -6.24
CA PRO A 73 17.46 4.37 -6.00
C PRO A 73 17.32 5.76 -6.65
N GLU A 74 16.77 5.81 -7.86
CA GLU A 74 16.59 7.01 -8.66
C GLU A 74 15.57 7.97 -8.03
N ASP A 75 14.41 7.48 -7.60
CA ASP A 75 13.37 8.32 -7.01
C ASP A 75 13.69 8.74 -5.58
N LYS A 76 14.39 7.89 -4.82
CA LYS A 76 14.92 8.28 -3.51
C LYS A 76 15.92 9.43 -3.62
N ALA A 77 16.78 9.42 -4.64
CA ALA A 77 17.79 10.46 -4.85
C ALA A 77 17.18 11.82 -5.22
N LYS A 78 16.02 11.84 -5.90
CA LYS A 78 15.31 13.07 -6.27
C LYS A 78 14.44 13.64 -5.15
N ARG A 79 14.13 12.83 -4.14
CA ARG A 79 13.17 13.18 -3.09
C ARG A 79 13.77 14.18 -2.11
N ASN A 80 12.97 15.16 -1.69
CA ASN A 80 13.35 16.05 -0.60
C ASN A 80 13.55 15.24 0.70
N HIS A 81 14.70 15.44 1.35
CA HIS A 81 15.13 14.69 2.52
C HIS A 81 14.10 14.69 3.68
N TYR A 82 13.34 15.77 3.85
CA TYR A 82 12.39 15.92 4.97
C TYR A 82 10.96 15.49 4.64
N THR A 83 10.78 14.68 3.59
CA THR A 83 9.43 14.23 3.14
C THR A 83 9.16 12.75 3.42
N TRP A 84 10.17 11.98 3.85
CA TRP A 84 10.02 10.61 4.34
C TRP A 84 10.64 10.49 5.74
N LEU A 85 9.80 10.48 6.77
CA LEU A 85 10.22 10.62 8.16
C LEU A 85 9.66 9.54 9.12
N PRO A 86 9.47 8.26 8.71
CA PRO A 86 8.87 7.26 9.59
C PRO A 86 9.75 6.91 10.79
N PHE A 87 11.04 7.24 10.74
CA PHE A 87 12.01 7.08 11.81
C PHE A 87 12.50 8.41 12.40
N GLY A 88 11.90 9.53 12.00
CA GLY A 88 12.40 10.86 12.29
C GLY A 88 13.75 11.16 11.64
N GLU A 89 14.32 12.31 11.98
CA GLU A 89 15.58 12.80 11.42
C GLU A 89 16.35 13.59 12.49
N GLY A 90 17.67 13.72 12.29
CA GLY A 90 18.58 14.44 13.17
C GLY A 90 18.93 13.69 14.46
N LEU A 91 19.29 14.44 15.52
CA LEU A 91 19.79 13.90 16.80
C LEU A 91 18.78 13.02 17.55
N ARG A 92 17.50 13.11 17.20
CA ARG A 92 16.40 12.32 17.79
C ARG A 92 15.80 11.33 16.80
N SER A 93 16.53 11.00 15.73
CA SER A 93 16.17 9.91 14.82
C SER A 93 16.15 8.58 15.58
N CYS A 94 15.34 7.64 15.09
CA CYS A 94 15.12 6.35 15.74
C CYS A 94 16.39 5.51 15.70
N ILE A 95 17.01 5.30 16.87
CA ILE A 95 18.17 4.42 17.03
C ILE A 95 17.85 2.96 16.64
N GLY A 96 16.58 2.57 16.72
CA GLY A 96 16.09 1.23 16.38
C GLY A 96 15.84 0.98 14.89
N MET A 97 16.01 1.97 14.01
CA MET A 97 15.65 1.86 12.58
C MET A 97 16.25 0.60 11.93
N ARG A 98 17.55 0.38 12.07
CA ARG A 98 18.23 -0.77 11.44
C ARG A 98 17.71 -2.11 11.96
N PHE A 99 17.49 -2.20 13.27
CA PHE A 99 16.97 -3.40 13.92
C PHE A 99 15.52 -3.67 13.51
N GLY A 100 14.66 -2.66 13.55
CA GLY A 100 13.24 -2.80 13.16
C GLY A 100 13.06 -3.20 11.71
N LEU A 101 13.85 -2.63 10.79
CA LEU A 101 13.84 -3.02 9.38
C LEU A 101 14.33 -4.46 9.20
N MET A 102 15.40 -4.88 9.89
CA MET A 102 15.88 -6.27 9.85
C MET A 102 14.80 -7.24 10.35
N GLN A 103 14.23 -6.98 11.53
CA GLN A 103 13.21 -7.83 12.13
C GLN A 103 11.98 -7.96 11.22
N THR A 104 11.52 -6.84 10.64
CA THR A 104 10.38 -6.82 9.71
C THR A 104 10.67 -7.65 8.46
N LYS A 105 11.86 -7.51 7.86
CA LYS A 105 12.26 -8.30 6.69
C LYS A 105 12.31 -9.79 6.99
N VAL A 106 12.92 -10.19 8.10
CA VAL A 106 13.00 -11.60 8.50
C VAL A 106 11.61 -12.17 8.73
N ALA A 107 10.76 -11.47 9.48
CA ALA A 107 9.39 -11.89 9.74
C ALA A 107 8.60 -12.06 8.43
N LEU A 108 8.64 -11.05 7.55
CA LEU A 108 7.93 -11.09 6.27
C LEU A 108 8.45 -12.20 5.37
N ALA A 109 9.77 -12.37 5.25
CA ALA A 109 10.39 -13.43 4.45
C ALA A 109 9.97 -14.82 4.94
N VAL A 110 9.93 -15.06 6.24
CA VAL A 110 9.47 -16.33 6.81
C VAL A 110 7.97 -16.55 6.53
N LEU A 111 7.14 -15.52 6.75
CA LEU A 111 5.71 -15.62 6.53
C LEU A 111 5.36 -15.92 5.07
N ILE A 112 5.89 -15.17 4.10
CA ILE A 112 5.57 -15.36 2.68
C ILE A 112 6.21 -16.62 2.08
N LYS A 113 7.26 -17.16 2.71
CA LYS A 113 7.87 -18.43 2.29
C LYS A 113 7.00 -19.64 2.65
N HIS A 114 6.25 -19.55 3.73
CA HIS A 114 5.50 -20.69 4.28
C HIS A 114 3.98 -20.56 4.13
N TYR A 115 3.46 -19.33 3.97
CA TYR A 115 2.04 -19.05 3.94
C TYR A 115 1.65 -18.18 2.75
N ARG A 116 0.47 -18.46 2.23
CA ARG A 116 -0.29 -17.59 1.33
C ARG A 116 -1.32 -16.84 2.17
N PHE A 117 -1.48 -15.55 1.87
CA PHE A 117 -2.44 -14.68 2.52
C PHE A 117 -3.56 -14.29 1.54
N SER A 118 -4.79 -14.19 2.04
CA SER A 118 -5.90 -13.58 1.32
C SER A 118 -6.71 -12.68 2.26
N LEU A 119 -7.42 -11.71 1.69
CA LEU A 119 -8.28 -10.80 2.47
C LEU A 119 -9.38 -11.59 3.17
N ASN A 120 -9.51 -11.38 4.48
CA ASN A 120 -10.65 -11.87 5.24
C ASN A 120 -11.80 -10.85 5.15
N SER A 121 -13.05 -11.33 5.14
CA SER A 121 -14.26 -10.48 5.11
C SER A 121 -14.37 -9.51 6.31
N LYS A 122 -13.64 -9.77 7.40
CA LYS A 122 -13.57 -8.88 8.58
C LYS A 122 -12.68 -7.65 8.35
N THR A 123 -11.82 -7.66 7.33
CA THR A 123 -10.96 -6.51 7.03
C THR A 123 -11.74 -5.46 6.27
N GLN A 124 -11.66 -4.23 6.76
CA GLN A 124 -12.26 -3.07 6.12
C GLN A 124 -11.56 -2.80 4.78
N HIS A 125 -12.35 -2.57 3.72
CA HIS A 125 -11.81 -2.24 2.40
C HIS A 125 -11.09 -0.88 2.38
N LEU A 126 -11.54 0.06 3.23
CA LEU A 126 -10.86 1.32 3.52
C LEU A 126 -10.53 1.33 5.00
N LEU A 127 -9.24 1.42 5.32
CA LEU A 127 -8.78 1.40 6.71
C LEU A 127 -9.19 2.70 7.40
N ILE A 128 -10.10 2.59 8.35
CA ILE A 128 -10.43 3.70 9.26
C ILE A 128 -9.39 3.68 10.37
N LEU A 129 -8.69 4.79 10.59
CA LEU A 129 -7.69 4.87 11.66
C LEU A 129 -8.36 4.91 13.03
N ASP A 130 -7.81 4.19 14.00
CA ASP A 130 -8.28 4.21 15.38
C ASP A 130 -7.83 5.50 16.08
N PRO A 131 -8.75 6.41 16.45
CA PRO A 131 -8.40 7.68 17.09
C PRO A 131 -7.90 7.50 18.53
N GLN A 132 -8.07 6.32 19.14
CA GLN A 132 -7.61 6.02 20.50
C GLN A 132 -6.26 5.29 20.51
N SER A 133 -5.76 4.87 19.34
CA SER A 133 -4.49 4.15 19.26
C SER A 133 -3.31 5.11 19.35
N PHE A 134 -2.34 4.79 20.22
CA PHE A 134 -1.11 5.57 20.37
C PHE A 134 -0.20 5.47 19.13
N ILE A 135 -0.15 4.29 18.52
CA ILE A 135 0.52 4.05 17.23
C ILE A 135 -0.54 4.02 16.15
N LEU A 136 -0.22 4.49 14.96
CA LEU A 136 -1.14 4.42 13.82
C LEU A 136 -1.59 2.96 13.59
N ALA A 137 -2.89 2.72 13.79
CA ALA A 137 -3.49 1.41 13.65
C ALA A 137 -4.90 1.56 13.08
N PRO A 138 -5.38 0.58 12.30
CA PRO A 138 -6.76 0.58 11.84
C PRO A 138 -7.72 0.16 12.95
N LEU A 139 -8.86 0.83 13.03
CA LEU A 139 -9.97 0.51 13.90
C LEU A 139 -10.49 -0.90 13.58
N GLY A 140 -10.43 -1.80 14.56
CA GLY A 140 -10.84 -3.21 14.40
C GLY A 140 -9.76 -4.14 13.81
N GLY A 141 -8.57 -3.61 13.50
CA GLY A 141 -7.41 -4.38 13.06
C GLY A 141 -7.44 -4.82 11.58
N VAL A 142 -6.42 -5.60 11.19
CA VAL A 142 -6.30 -6.19 9.85
C VAL A 142 -6.36 -7.71 9.98
N TRP A 143 -7.34 -8.31 9.30
CA TRP A 143 -7.59 -9.75 9.31
C TRP A 143 -7.24 -10.37 7.96
N LEU A 144 -6.38 -11.39 7.98
CA LEU A 144 -5.99 -12.14 6.79
C LEU A 144 -6.34 -13.61 6.99
N ASN A 145 -6.84 -14.27 5.94
CA ASN A 145 -6.83 -15.72 5.90
C ASN A 145 -5.42 -16.19 5.61
N THR A 146 -5.03 -17.33 6.19
CA THR A 146 -3.71 -17.91 6.02
C THR A 146 -3.83 -19.36 5.58
N GLU A 147 -3.10 -19.72 4.53
CA GLU A 147 -3.01 -21.08 4.02
C GLU A 147 -1.54 -21.46 3.93
N LYS A 148 -1.15 -22.65 4.41
CA LYS A 148 0.22 -23.14 4.19
C LYS A 148 0.44 -23.38 2.70
N ILE A 149 1.58 -22.93 2.19
CA ILE A 149 1.90 -23.07 0.76
C ILE A 149 1.97 -24.55 0.34
N SER A 150 2.42 -25.45 1.21
CA SER A 150 2.40 -26.90 0.97
C SER A 150 1.00 -27.41 0.65
N ASP A 151 0.02 -26.96 1.42
CA ASP A 151 -1.35 -27.45 1.39
C ASP A 151 -2.06 -26.84 0.16
N TYR A 152 -1.80 -25.56 -0.11
CA TYR A 152 -2.28 -24.86 -1.30
C TYR A 152 -1.78 -25.52 -2.59
N ASN A 153 -0.48 -25.83 -2.69
CA ASN A 153 0.08 -26.46 -3.89
C ASN A 153 -0.49 -27.87 -4.11
N ALA A 154 -0.61 -28.68 -3.06
CA ALA A 154 -1.22 -30.01 -3.14
C ALA A 154 -2.70 -29.95 -3.54
N ALA A 155 -3.44 -28.95 -3.08
CA ALA A 155 -4.83 -28.73 -3.51
C ALA A 155 -4.91 -28.27 -4.98
N LYS A 156 -4.03 -27.36 -5.40
CA LYS A 156 -3.97 -26.85 -6.77
C LYS A 156 -3.67 -27.95 -7.79
N GLU A 157 -2.70 -28.82 -7.51
CA GLU A 157 -2.35 -29.96 -8.38
C GLU A 157 -3.50 -30.96 -8.54
N LYS A 158 -4.31 -31.17 -7.50
CA LYS A 158 -5.53 -32.00 -7.56
C LYS A 158 -6.60 -31.37 -8.47
N VAL A 159 -6.76 -30.04 -8.41
CA VAL A 159 -7.72 -29.34 -9.27
C VAL A 159 -7.25 -29.32 -10.73
N GLU A 160 -5.97 -29.07 -10.99
CA GLU A 160 -5.40 -29.06 -12.36
C GLU A 160 -5.40 -30.46 -12.99
N SER A 161 -5.10 -31.52 -12.23
CA SER A 161 -5.21 -32.91 -12.72
C SER A 161 -6.65 -33.35 -13.01
N GLN A 162 -7.63 -32.88 -12.23
CA GLN A 162 -9.05 -33.13 -12.49
C GLN A 162 -9.61 -32.31 -13.67
N THR A 163 -9.02 -31.14 -13.96
CA THR A 163 -9.44 -30.29 -15.08
C THR A 163 -8.83 -30.76 -16.41
N SER A 164 -7.62 -31.34 -16.38
CA SER A 164 -6.96 -31.97 -17.53
C SER A 164 -7.60 -33.31 -17.95
N ALA A 165 -8.29 -33.99 -17.04
CA ALA A 165 -8.97 -35.27 -17.29
C ALA A 165 -10.38 -35.15 -17.90
N LYS A 166 -10.88 -33.93 -18.20
CA LYS A 166 -12.10 -33.74 -18.98
C LYS A 166 -11.74 -33.57 -20.46
N GLU A 167 -11.81 -34.66 -21.23
CA GLU A 167 -11.79 -34.64 -22.69
C GLU A 167 -12.86 -33.67 -23.24
N PRO A 168 -12.62 -33.02 -24.40
CA PRO A 168 -13.59 -32.14 -25.02
C PRO A 168 -14.82 -32.97 -25.44
N VAL A 169 -15.98 -32.58 -24.92
CA VAL A 169 -17.27 -33.06 -25.43
C VAL A 169 -17.33 -32.65 -26.90
N ALA A 170 -17.42 -33.64 -27.80
CA ALA A 170 -17.50 -33.45 -29.23
C ALA A 170 -18.62 -32.48 -29.61
N GLU A 171 -18.28 -31.37 -30.26
CA GLU A 171 -19.22 -30.53 -30.97
C GLU A 171 -19.86 -31.37 -32.10
N THR A 172 -21.13 -31.69 -31.95
CA THR A 172 -21.93 -32.24 -33.05
C THR A 172 -22.33 -31.09 -33.96
N HIS A 173 -21.73 -31.04 -35.14
CA HIS A 173 -22.13 -30.14 -36.22
C HIS A 173 -23.55 -30.49 -36.68
N ALA A 174 -24.49 -29.57 -36.48
CA ALA A 174 -25.70 -29.47 -37.28
C ALA A 174 -25.60 -28.20 -38.13
N ASN A 175 -25.11 -28.35 -39.35
CA ASN A 175 -25.33 -27.39 -40.42
C ASN A 175 -26.69 -27.73 -41.04
N ASP A 176 -27.60 -26.75 -41.05
CA ASP A 176 -28.51 -26.59 -42.18
C ASP A 176 -28.83 -25.12 -42.38
N ALA A 177 -28.70 -24.71 -43.64
CA ALA A 177 -28.81 -23.35 -44.14
C ALA A 177 -30.23 -23.05 -44.64
N MET A 178 -30.69 -21.81 -44.47
CA MET A 178 -31.51 -21.02 -45.41
C MET A 178 -31.93 -19.73 -44.66
N SER A 179 -31.49 -18.52 -44.99
CA SER A 179 -31.66 -17.71 -46.21
C SER A 179 -32.60 -16.52 -45.96
N ALA A 180 -31.98 -15.34 -45.99
CA ALA A 180 -32.44 -14.08 -46.61
C ALA A 180 -33.39 -13.11 -45.88
N LYS A 181 -32.97 -11.83 -46.00
CA LYS A 181 -33.67 -10.53 -45.86
C LYS A 181 -33.85 -10.05 -44.40
N GLY A 182 -33.42 -8.86 -44.00
CA GLY A 182 -32.76 -7.76 -44.70
C GLY A 182 -32.63 -6.53 -43.78
N LEU A 183 -31.75 -5.60 -44.20
CA LEU A 183 -31.78 -4.16 -43.94
C LEU A 183 -31.53 -3.63 -42.50
N GLY A 184 -30.41 -2.87 -42.37
CA GLY A 184 -30.30 -1.76 -41.40
C GLY A 184 -29.10 -1.78 -40.46
N LYS A 185 -27.96 -1.23 -40.90
CA LYS A 185 -26.83 -0.76 -40.07
C LYS A 185 -26.96 0.78 -39.90
N PRO A 186 -26.18 1.49 -39.04
CA PRO A 186 -26.04 1.34 -37.59
C PRO A 186 -25.93 2.72 -36.84
N LEU A 187 -25.73 2.69 -35.52
CA LEU A 187 -25.04 3.71 -34.66
C LEU A 187 -25.65 5.13 -34.51
N SER A 188 -25.98 5.56 -33.28
CA SER A 188 -25.02 6.24 -32.38
C SER A 188 -25.68 7.11 -31.28
N LYS A 189 -24.97 7.19 -30.14
CA LYS A 189 -24.82 8.31 -29.16
C LYS A 189 -25.86 8.53 -28.04
N ASN A 190 -25.32 8.35 -26.82
CA ASN A 190 -25.31 9.23 -25.64
C ASN A 190 -26.55 10.07 -25.32
N VAL A 191 -27.04 9.99 -24.08
CA VAL A 191 -27.34 11.16 -23.23
C VAL A 191 -27.23 10.76 -21.73
N GLN A 192 -26.42 11.52 -21.00
CA GLN A 192 -26.35 11.58 -19.53
C GLN A 192 -27.63 12.22 -18.95
N VAL A 193 -28.03 11.87 -17.73
CA VAL A 193 -28.76 12.82 -16.86
C VAL A 193 -28.30 12.67 -15.42
N GLU A 194 -27.70 13.74 -14.90
CA GLU A 194 -27.44 14.04 -13.48
C GLU A 194 -28.74 14.19 -12.69
N LYS A 195 -28.67 13.93 -11.38
CA LYS A 195 -28.95 14.93 -10.33
C LYS A 195 -28.28 14.53 -9.03
#